data_AF-A0A8D8B8L6-F1
#
_entry.id   AF-A0A8D8B8L6-F1
#
_cell.length_a   1.000
_cell.length_b   1.000
_cell.length_c   1.000
_cell.angle_alpha   90.00
_cell.angle_beta   90.00
_cell.angle_gamma   90.00
#
_symmetry.space_group_name_H-M   'P 1'
#
loop_
_entity.id
_entity.type
_entity.pdbx_description
1 polymer ?
#
loop_
_entity_poly.entity_id
_entity_poly.type
_entity_poly.pdbx_seq_one_letter_code
_entity_poly.pdbx_strand_id
1 'polypeptide(L)'
;MDHSRKPDKKNPRKGAFVLSQLLFGWLLPVFFKGCRRGLDKDDLTKCLKKDKSEDLGDRLEQQWDKELSRARSKNREPRLRNALFWTFIDQCIFDGFLVFLFVLIKSILPLVLAQLLIQFQLPVSPNATHVTALAFNGTAPSTELPDVLLTTINFLNELDEEHNETAVDRVRRSIESGKRNQLEKNDWRDDADYSNSKDDGY
;
A
#
# COMPACT_ATOMS: atom_id res chain seq x y z
N MET A 1 40.41 -3.31 -15.41
CA MET A 1 40.46 -3.03 -13.96
C MET A 1 40.56 -1.52 -13.83
N ASP A 2 39.45 -0.85 -13.50
CA ASP A 2 39.39 0.61 -13.56
C ASP A 2 40.05 1.24 -12.32
N HIS A 3 41.10 2.03 -12.54
CA HIS A 3 41.90 2.69 -11.50
C HIS A 3 41.30 4.01 -10.98
N SER A 4 39.99 4.21 -11.15
CA SER A 4 39.35 5.45 -10.69
C SER A 4 39.35 5.53 -9.15
N ARG A 5 39.78 6.66 -8.59
CA ARG A 5 39.74 6.92 -7.14
C ARG A 5 38.31 6.71 -6.64
N LYS A 6 38.14 5.77 -5.70
CA LYS A 6 36.84 5.51 -5.08
C LYS A 6 36.49 6.72 -4.20
N PRO A 7 35.30 7.33 -4.35
CA PRO A 7 34.93 8.49 -3.56
C PRO A 7 34.88 8.15 -2.06
N ASP A 8 35.48 9.02 -1.24
CA ASP A 8 35.70 8.79 0.20
C ASP A 8 34.64 9.46 1.10
N LYS A 9 33.72 10.21 0.48
CA LYS A 9 32.67 10.98 1.18
C LYS A 9 31.64 10.02 1.79
N LYS A 10 31.43 10.10 3.11
CA LYS A 10 30.45 9.29 3.86
C LYS A 10 29.03 9.53 3.34
N ASN A 11 28.30 8.44 3.10
CA ASN A 11 26.93 8.50 2.58
C ASN A 11 25.96 9.03 3.66
N PRO A 12 25.23 10.14 3.40
CA PRO A 12 24.26 10.69 4.34
C PRO A 12 23.09 9.74 4.65
N ARG A 13 22.85 8.70 3.83
CA ARG A 13 21.87 7.63 4.13
C ARG A 13 22.15 6.86 5.42
N LYS A 14 23.38 6.86 5.96
CA LYS A 14 23.71 6.10 7.18
C LYS A 14 23.13 6.71 8.48
N GLY A 15 22.73 7.97 8.46
CA GLY A 15 22.20 8.68 9.64
C GLY A 15 20.83 9.31 9.43
N ALA A 16 20.18 9.05 8.28
CA ALA A 16 18.88 9.62 7.97
C ALA A 16 17.76 8.83 8.68
N PHE A 17 16.83 9.54 9.31
CA PHE A 17 15.60 8.97 9.85
C PHE A 17 14.82 8.26 8.73
N VAL A 18 14.08 7.18 9.05
CA VAL A 18 13.39 6.34 8.04
C VAL A 18 12.49 7.15 7.11
N LEU A 19 11.82 8.20 7.61
CA LEU A 19 11.02 9.12 6.80
C LEU A 19 11.86 10.00 5.86
N SER A 20 13.06 10.43 6.28
CA SER A 20 14.00 11.17 5.43
C SER A 20 14.59 10.26 4.33
N GLN A 21 14.75 8.97 4.64
CA GLN A 21 15.18 7.99 3.66
C GLN A 21 14.09 7.68 2.62
N LEU A 22 12.82 7.66 3.04
CA LEU A 22 11.65 7.45 2.20
C LEU A 22 11.35 8.65 1.29
N LEU A 23 11.43 9.87 1.83
CA LEU A 23 11.25 11.11 1.07
C LEU A 23 12.49 11.51 0.24
N PHE A 24 13.49 10.63 0.15
CA PHE A 24 14.78 10.92 -0.48
C PHE A 24 15.33 12.29 -0.06
N GLY A 25 15.19 12.63 1.23
CA GLY A 25 15.63 13.92 1.79
C GLY A 25 17.14 14.14 1.63
N TRP A 26 17.90 13.06 1.53
CA TRP A 26 19.33 13.08 1.22
C TRP A 26 19.64 13.33 -0.28
N LEU A 27 18.68 13.11 -1.17
CA LEU A 27 18.80 13.26 -2.62
C LEU A 27 18.44 14.70 -3.07
N LEU A 28 17.49 15.34 -2.39
CA LEU A 28 17.11 16.74 -2.62
C LEU A 28 18.30 17.73 -2.61
N PRO A 29 19.21 17.74 -1.61
CA PRO A 29 20.37 18.63 -1.62
C PRO A 29 21.37 18.28 -2.74
N VAL A 30 21.44 17.02 -3.16
CA VAL A 30 22.29 16.58 -4.28
C VAL A 30 21.72 17.12 -5.60
N PHE A 31 20.41 17.01 -5.81
CA PHE A 31 19.73 17.60 -6.97
C PHE A 31 19.91 19.12 -7.03
N PHE A 32 19.71 19.80 -5.90
CA PHE A 32 19.83 21.26 -5.85
C PHE A 32 21.27 21.72 -6.17
N LYS A 33 22.27 20.98 -5.69
CA LYS A 33 23.68 21.25 -5.98
C LYS A 33 24.02 20.97 -7.45
N GLY A 34 23.46 19.90 -8.01
CA GLY A 34 23.60 19.54 -9.42
C GLY A 34 23.00 20.55 -10.38
N CYS A 35 21.79 21.03 -10.10
CA CYS A 35 21.14 22.07 -10.90
C CYS A 35 21.90 23.40 -10.88
N ARG A 36 22.66 23.69 -9.82
CA ARG A 36 23.32 24.99 -9.63
C ARG A 36 24.77 25.04 -10.10
N ARG A 37 25.50 23.93 -10.05
CA ARG A 37 26.96 23.87 -10.32
C ARG A 37 27.41 22.72 -11.23
N GLY A 38 26.52 21.80 -11.63
CA GLY A 38 26.91 20.53 -12.24
C GLY A 38 27.48 19.56 -11.21
N LEU A 39 27.30 18.24 -11.43
CA LEU A 39 27.91 17.22 -10.57
C LEU A 39 29.32 16.89 -11.06
N ASP A 40 30.29 16.94 -10.16
CA ASP A 40 31.65 16.47 -10.40
C ASP A 40 31.89 15.10 -9.72
N LYS A 41 32.85 14.32 -10.22
CA LYS A 41 33.15 12.93 -9.78
C LYS A 41 33.47 12.84 -8.29
N ASP A 42 34.04 13.90 -7.72
CA ASP A 42 34.42 14.00 -6.32
C ASP A 42 33.25 14.30 -5.37
N ASP A 43 32.11 14.74 -5.91
CA ASP A 43 30.92 15.05 -5.12
C ASP A 43 29.94 13.87 -5.00
N LEU A 44 30.20 12.81 -5.76
CA LEU A 44 29.50 11.53 -5.62
C LEU A 44 29.87 10.88 -4.29
N THR A 45 28.85 10.59 -3.48
CA THR A 45 29.05 9.89 -2.22
C THR A 45 29.34 8.41 -2.46
N LYS A 46 30.11 7.80 -1.56
CA LYS A 46 30.39 6.36 -1.60
C LYS A 46 29.09 5.54 -1.61
N CYS A 47 29.03 4.52 -2.47
CA CYS A 47 27.92 3.56 -2.45
C CYS A 47 27.71 3.03 -1.02
N LEU A 48 26.45 2.89 -0.65
CA LEU A 48 26.11 2.33 0.65
C LEU A 48 26.72 0.93 0.73
N LYS A 49 27.20 0.52 1.92
CA LYS A 49 27.86 -0.79 2.07
C LYS A 49 26.95 -1.95 1.60
N LYS A 50 25.63 -1.79 1.71
CA LYS A 50 24.59 -2.74 1.26
C LYS A 50 24.40 -2.80 -0.26
N ASP A 51 24.79 -1.75 -0.98
CA ASP A 51 24.63 -1.64 -2.45
C ASP A 51 25.95 -1.98 -3.17
N LYS A 52 26.94 -2.50 -2.44
CA LYS A 52 28.17 -3.00 -3.06
C LYS A 52 27.85 -4.31 -3.77
N SER A 53 28.30 -4.41 -5.01
CA SER A 53 28.16 -5.62 -5.83
C SER A 53 28.81 -6.85 -5.20
N GLU A 54 29.88 -6.65 -4.41
CA GLU A 54 30.58 -7.68 -3.66
C GLU A 54 29.65 -8.38 -2.64
N ASP A 55 29.04 -7.61 -1.73
CA ASP A 55 28.11 -8.13 -0.70
C ASP A 55 26.87 -8.79 -1.33
N LEU A 56 26.36 -8.22 -2.43
CA LEU A 56 25.24 -8.79 -3.16
C LEU A 56 25.61 -10.11 -3.86
N GLY A 57 26.82 -10.20 -4.41
CA GLY A 57 27.37 -11.40 -5.01
C GLY A 57 27.52 -12.53 -3.99
N ASP A 58 28.12 -12.24 -2.83
CA ASP A 58 28.30 -13.21 -1.74
C ASP A 58 26.95 -13.76 -1.26
N ARG A 59 25.94 -12.89 -1.11
CA ARG A 59 24.58 -13.30 -0.72
C ARG A 59 23.93 -14.18 -1.79
N LEU A 60 24.08 -13.83 -3.06
CA LEU A 60 23.54 -14.62 -4.17
C LEU A 60 24.20 -16.00 -4.24
N GLU A 61 25.52 -16.07 -4.07
CA GLU A 61 26.27 -17.33 -4.04
C GLU A 61 25.77 -18.25 -2.91
N GLN A 62 25.59 -17.71 -1.70
CA GLN A 62 25.02 -18.47 -0.59
C GLN A 62 23.60 -19.01 -0.87
N GLN A 63 22.75 -18.24 -1.54
CA GLN A 63 21.41 -18.75 -1.89
C GLN A 63 21.44 -19.71 -3.07
N TRP A 64 22.39 -19.56 -3.98
CA TRP A 64 22.62 -20.48 -5.07
C TRP A 64 23.05 -21.87 -4.55
N ASP A 65 23.97 -21.92 -3.59
CA ASP A 65 24.40 -23.17 -2.96
C ASP A 65 23.27 -23.88 -2.22
N LYS A 66 22.38 -23.12 -1.57
CA LYS A 66 21.18 -23.67 -0.93
C LYS A 66 20.19 -24.20 -1.96
N GLU A 67 19.99 -23.50 -3.08
CA GLU A 67 19.13 -23.98 -4.16
C GLU A 67 19.70 -25.25 -4.81
N LEU A 68 21.02 -25.32 -5.03
CA LEU A 68 21.72 -26.52 -5.50
C LEU A 68 21.51 -27.71 -4.56
N SER A 69 21.66 -27.51 -3.26
CA SER A 69 21.45 -28.55 -2.25
C SER A 69 20.00 -29.05 -2.23
N ARG A 70 19.03 -28.14 -2.34
CA ARG A 70 17.59 -28.45 -2.43
C ARG A 70 17.23 -29.16 -3.74
N ALA A 71 17.83 -28.74 -4.84
CA ALA A 71 17.65 -29.32 -6.16
C ALA A 71 18.16 -30.78 -6.22
N ARG A 72 19.34 -31.04 -5.63
CA ARG A 72 19.89 -32.39 -5.46
C ARG A 72 18.97 -33.28 -4.61
N SER A 73 18.48 -32.77 -3.47
CA SER A 73 17.57 -33.54 -2.60
C SER A 73 16.23 -33.84 -3.26
N LYS A 74 15.73 -32.96 -4.14
CA LYS A 74 14.44 -33.11 -4.82
C LYS A 74 14.54 -33.69 -6.24
N ASN A 75 15.74 -34.13 -6.64
CA ASN A 75 16.03 -34.66 -7.99
C ASN A 75 15.49 -33.76 -9.12
N ARG A 76 15.66 -32.45 -8.98
CA ARG A 76 15.15 -31.42 -9.89
C ARG A 76 16.30 -30.57 -10.41
N GLU A 77 16.13 -29.98 -11.60
CA GLU A 77 17.04 -28.96 -12.11
C GLU A 77 17.06 -27.69 -11.23
N PRO A 78 18.26 -27.18 -10.87
CA PRO A 78 18.40 -25.94 -10.11
C PRO A 78 18.01 -24.73 -10.97
N ARG A 79 17.28 -23.78 -10.38
CA ARG A 79 16.79 -22.58 -11.09
C ARG A 79 17.39 -21.31 -10.51
N LEU A 80 18.31 -20.67 -11.23
CA LEU A 80 18.98 -19.44 -10.79
C LEU A 80 18.01 -18.30 -10.50
N ARG A 81 16.91 -18.20 -11.27
CA ARG A 81 15.85 -17.21 -11.03
C ARG A 81 15.32 -17.26 -9.60
N ASN A 82 15.21 -18.47 -9.02
CA ASN A 82 14.66 -18.66 -7.70
C ASN A 82 15.61 -18.08 -6.64
N ALA A 83 16.90 -18.44 -6.72
CA ALA A 83 17.95 -17.87 -5.86
C ALA A 83 18.02 -16.33 -5.98
N LEU A 84 17.86 -15.81 -7.20
CA LEU A 84 17.79 -14.37 -7.45
C LEU A 84 16.59 -13.73 -6.74
N PHE A 85 15.38 -14.26 -6.93
CA PHE A 85 14.18 -13.77 -6.26
C PHE A 85 14.33 -13.75 -4.74
N TRP A 86 14.82 -14.85 -4.15
CA TRP A 86 15.04 -14.93 -2.69
C TRP A 86 16.08 -13.93 -2.17
N THR A 87 17.08 -13.56 -2.98
CA THR A 87 18.11 -12.59 -2.57
C THR A 87 17.56 -11.16 -2.51
N PHE A 88 16.67 -10.80 -3.43
CA PHE A 88 16.09 -9.46 -3.52
C PHE A 88 14.79 -9.28 -2.72
N ILE A 89 14.03 -10.34 -2.47
CA ILE A 89 12.70 -10.22 -1.87
C ILE A 89 12.73 -9.59 -0.47
N ASP A 90 13.74 -9.89 0.34
CA ASP A 90 13.89 -9.31 1.69
C ASP A 90 14.00 -7.78 1.65
N GLN A 91 14.72 -7.24 0.66
CA GLN A 91 14.87 -5.80 0.48
C GLN A 91 13.61 -5.20 -0.14
N CYS A 92 13.02 -5.88 -1.14
CA CYS A 92 11.78 -5.45 -1.78
C CYS A 92 10.59 -5.39 -0.83
N ILE A 93 10.48 -6.32 0.13
CA ILE A 93 9.39 -6.33 1.12
C ILE A 93 9.50 -5.10 2.03
N PHE A 94 10.70 -4.81 2.54
CA PHE A 94 10.91 -3.67 3.42
C PHE A 94 10.61 -2.35 2.71
N ASP A 95 11.15 -2.17 1.51
CA ASP A 95 10.90 -0.96 0.71
C ASP A 95 9.42 -0.85 0.29
N GLY A 96 8.79 -1.97 -0.09
CA GLY A 96 7.36 -2.03 -0.42
C GLY A 96 6.47 -1.67 0.76
N PHE A 97 6.78 -2.15 1.97
CA PHE A 97 6.06 -1.80 3.19
C PHE A 97 6.14 -0.31 3.50
N LEU A 98 7.32 0.30 3.35
CA LEU A 98 7.49 1.74 3.54
C LEU A 98 6.69 2.56 2.53
N VAL A 99 6.70 2.16 1.25
CA VAL A 99 5.89 2.82 0.21
C VAL A 99 4.40 2.68 0.49
N PHE A 100 3.95 1.51 0.92
CA PHE A 100 2.57 1.28 1.31
C PHE A 100 2.13 2.23 2.44
N LEU A 101 2.93 2.32 3.52
CA LEU A 101 2.66 3.24 4.62
C LEU A 101 2.61 4.70 4.16
N PHE A 102 3.50 5.10 3.25
CA PHE A 102 3.51 6.44 2.69
C PHE A 102 2.24 6.76 1.90
N VAL A 103 1.78 5.83 1.06
CA VAL A 103 0.54 5.97 0.29
C VAL A 103 -0.66 6.08 1.23
N LEU A 104 -0.70 5.29 2.31
CA LEU A 104 -1.75 5.40 3.33
C LEU A 104 -1.79 6.79 3.95
N ILE A 105 -0.64 7.33 4.38
CA ILE A 105 -0.57 8.69 4.94
C ILE A 105 -1.05 9.71 3.91
N LYS A 106 -0.59 9.62 2.65
CA LYS A 106 -1.03 10.53 1.59
C LYS A 106 -2.52 10.44 1.31
N SER A 107 -3.15 9.29 1.51
CA SER A 107 -4.59 9.11 1.35
C SER A 107 -5.40 9.76 2.48
N ILE A 108 -4.82 9.93 3.68
CA ILE A 108 -5.49 10.60 4.82
C ILE A 108 -5.52 12.12 4.64
N LEU A 109 -4.50 12.71 4.01
CA LEU A 109 -4.43 14.16 3.75
C LEU A 109 -5.71 14.76 3.08
N PRO A 110 -6.25 14.20 1.98
CA PRO A 110 -7.46 14.75 1.36
C PRO A 110 -8.72 14.60 2.23
N LEU A 111 -8.79 13.57 3.09
CA LEU A 111 -9.91 13.39 4.02
C LEU A 111 -9.95 14.48 5.07
N VAL A 112 -8.80 14.81 5.67
CA VAL A 112 -8.67 15.91 6.65
C VAL A 112 -8.99 17.25 5.98
N LEU A 113 -8.54 17.46 4.75
CA LEU A 113 -8.84 18.67 3.99
C LEU A 113 -10.35 18.82 3.72
N ALA A 114 -11.03 17.72 3.36
CA ALA A 114 -12.47 17.71 3.13
C ALA A 114 -13.26 18.05 4.41
N GLN A 115 -12.89 17.46 5.54
CA GLN A 115 -13.52 17.77 6.83
C GLN A 115 -13.32 19.25 7.22
N LEU A 116 -12.14 19.81 6.98
CA LEU A 116 -11.86 21.21 7.25
C LEU A 116 -12.70 22.14 6.36
N LEU A 117 -12.87 21.82 5.08
CA LEU A 117 -13.74 22.59 4.17
C LEU A 117 -15.20 22.61 4.64
N ILE A 118 -15.73 21.48 5.11
CA ILE A 118 -17.10 21.39 5.62
C ILE A 118 -17.28 22.28 6.87
N GLN A 119 -16.30 22.29 7.77
CA GLN A 119 -16.33 23.13 8.98
C GLN A 119 -16.34 24.63 8.66
N PHE A 120 -15.64 25.06 7.60
CA PHE A 120 -15.67 26.45 7.16
C PHE A 120 -16.96 26.85 6.44
N GLN A 121 -17.74 25.90 5.93
CA GLN A 121 -19.01 26.15 5.25
C GLN A 121 -20.23 26.15 6.19
N LEU A 122 -20.08 25.68 7.44
CA LEU A 122 -21.14 25.76 8.45
C LEU A 122 -21.35 27.21 8.89
N PRO A 123 -22.56 27.80 8.74
CA PRO A 123 -22.83 29.12 9.26
C PRO A 123 -22.77 29.05 10.79
N VAL A 124 -21.85 29.82 11.39
CA VAL A 124 -21.85 30.07 12.83
C VAL A 124 -23.19 30.72 13.17
N SER A 125 -24.13 29.92 13.66
CA SER A 125 -25.40 30.40 14.18
C SER A 125 -25.11 31.23 15.43
N PRO A 126 -25.47 32.53 15.46
CA PRO A 126 -25.11 33.45 16.54
C PRO A 126 -25.81 33.16 17.87
N ASN A 127 -26.58 32.08 17.99
CA ASN A 127 -27.30 31.72 19.21
C ASN A 127 -26.53 30.75 20.13
N ALA A 128 -25.36 30.23 19.72
CA ALA A 128 -24.57 29.29 20.54
C ALA A 128 -23.63 29.97 21.55
N THR A 129 -23.45 31.29 21.49
CA THR A 129 -22.52 32.02 22.37
C THR A 129 -22.95 32.10 23.83
N HIS A 130 -24.22 31.86 24.16
CA HIS A 130 -24.67 31.86 25.56
C HIS A 130 -24.48 30.52 26.29
N VAL A 131 -24.40 29.40 25.57
CA VAL A 131 -24.22 28.07 26.21
C VAL A 131 -22.75 27.71 26.43
N THR A 132 -21.84 28.24 25.61
CA THR A 132 -20.39 27.99 25.78
C THR A 132 -19.76 28.86 26.88
N ALA A 133 -20.32 30.05 27.16
CA ALA A 133 -19.83 30.91 28.24
C ALA A 133 -20.17 30.38 29.64
N LEU A 134 -21.26 29.60 29.78
CA LEU A 134 -21.65 29.00 31.06
C LEU A 134 -20.82 27.76 31.42
N ALA A 135 -20.10 27.16 30.47
CA ALA A 135 -19.26 26.00 30.72
C ALA A 135 -17.89 26.34 31.35
N PHE A 136 -17.52 27.63 31.45
CA PHE A 136 -16.22 28.05 31.98
C PHE A 136 -16.21 28.33 33.50
N ASN A 137 -17.37 28.26 34.18
CA ASN A 137 -17.45 28.46 35.62
C ASN A 137 -17.94 27.21 36.34
N GLY A 138 -17.02 26.25 36.49
CA GLY A 138 -16.98 25.30 37.61
C GLY A 138 -18.23 24.49 37.93
N THR A 139 -18.43 23.37 37.22
CA THR A 139 -18.95 22.12 37.81
C THR A 139 -18.53 20.94 36.93
N ALA A 140 -18.12 19.84 37.57
CA ALA A 140 -17.49 18.65 37.00
C ALA A 140 -18.43 17.82 36.08
N PRO A 141 -17.88 16.88 35.27
CA PRO A 141 -18.47 16.45 34.00
C PRO A 141 -19.42 15.26 34.15
N SER A 142 -20.67 15.43 33.73
CA SER A 142 -21.53 14.30 33.36
C SER A 142 -21.43 14.05 31.86
N THR A 143 -20.72 12.96 31.53
CA THR A 143 -20.93 12.05 30.40
C THR A 143 -21.94 12.48 29.33
N GLU A 144 -21.56 13.37 28.44
CA GLU A 144 -22.12 13.45 27.09
C GLU A 144 -20.91 13.69 26.18
N LEU A 145 -20.66 12.76 25.25
CA LEU A 145 -19.58 12.92 24.27
C LEU A 145 -19.81 14.25 23.54
N PRO A 146 -18.79 15.11 23.39
CA PRO A 146 -18.95 16.37 22.67
C PRO A 146 -19.55 16.09 21.29
N ASP A 147 -20.58 16.83 20.88
CA ASP A 147 -21.40 16.58 19.68
C ASP A 147 -20.57 16.36 18.39
N VAL A 148 -19.35 16.90 18.37
CA VAL A 148 -18.34 16.68 17.32
C VAL A 148 -17.93 15.21 17.20
N LEU A 149 -17.75 14.49 18.31
CA LEU A 149 -17.43 13.07 18.33
C LEU A 149 -18.61 12.22 17.86
N LEU A 150 -19.85 12.54 18.25
CA LEU A 150 -21.03 11.84 17.71
C LEU A 150 -21.20 12.08 16.21
N THR A 151 -20.97 13.30 15.74
CA THR A 151 -21.01 13.60 14.30
C THR A 151 -19.91 12.86 13.53
N THR A 152 -18.72 12.74 14.14
CA THR A 152 -17.60 12.00 13.54
C THR A 152 -17.86 10.49 13.54
N ILE A 153 -18.41 9.94 14.62
CA ILE A 153 -18.78 8.52 14.73
C ILE A 153 -19.91 8.18 13.76
N ASN A 154 -20.94 9.03 13.65
CA ASN A 154 -22.03 8.83 12.70
C ASN A 154 -21.53 8.92 11.26
N PHE A 155 -20.62 9.86 10.94
CA PHE A 155 -20.02 9.93 9.61
C PHE A 155 -19.11 8.73 9.30
N LEU A 156 -18.36 8.21 10.28
CA LEU A 156 -17.56 7.01 10.10
C LEU A 156 -18.43 5.76 9.91
N ASN A 157 -19.55 5.67 10.62
CA ASN A 157 -20.54 4.60 10.44
C ASN A 157 -21.22 4.73 9.06
N GLU A 158 -21.56 5.94 8.63
CA GLU A 158 -22.15 6.20 7.31
C GLU A 158 -21.18 5.82 6.17
N LEU A 159 -19.89 6.11 6.33
CA LEU A 159 -18.85 5.72 5.35
C LEU A 159 -18.63 4.20 5.31
N ASP A 160 -18.74 3.52 6.45
CA ASP A 160 -18.67 2.05 6.50
C ASP A 160 -19.93 1.43 5.85
N GLU A 161 -21.10 2.03 6.07
CA GLU A 161 -22.39 1.57 5.55
C GLU A 161 -22.50 1.77 4.03
N GLU A 162 -22.09 2.93 3.49
CA GLU A 162 -22.06 3.18 2.04
C GLU A 162 -21.08 2.24 1.31
N HIS A 163 -19.90 1.99 1.91
CA HIS A 163 -18.92 1.08 1.32
C HIS A 163 -19.39 -0.38 1.38
N ASN A 164 -20.02 -0.78 2.50
CA ASN A 164 -20.51 -2.13 2.71
C ASN A 164 -21.73 -2.44 1.82
N GLU A 165 -22.70 -1.54 1.71
CA GLU A 165 -23.85 -1.65 0.78
C GLU A 165 -23.37 -1.83 -0.67
N THR A 166 -22.44 -0.98 -1.12
CA THR A 166 -21.91 -1.05 -2.50
C THR A 166 -21.10 -2.34 -2.76
N ALA A 167 -20.45 -2.89 -1.73
CA ALA A 167 -19.75 -4.17 -1.81
C ALA A 167 -20.73 -5.36 -1.82
N VAL A 168 -21.73 -5.35 -0.93
CA VAL A 168 -22.78 -6.37 -0.82
C VAL A 168 -23.61 -6.44 -2.11
N ASP A 169 -23.94 -5.31 -2.72
CA ASP A 169 -24.69 -5.25 -3.97
C ASP A 169 -23.93 -5.82 -5.17
N ARG A 170 -22.60 -5.66 -5.18
CA ARG A 170 -21.76 -6.29 -6.22
C ARG A 170 -21.72 -7.81 -6.03
N VAL A 171 -21.62 -8.29 -4.79
CA VAL A 171 -21.65 -9.71 -4.48
C VAL A 171 -23.02 -10.31 -4.81
N ARG A 172 -24.12 -9.65 -4.43
CA ARG A 172 -25.49 -10.07 -4.72
C ARG A 172 -25.74 -10.20 -6.22
N ARG A 173 -25.35 -9.18 -7.02
CA ARG A 173 -25.46 -9.23 -8.49
C ARG A 173 -24.62 -10.34 -9.11
N SER A 174 -23.43 -10.61 -8.56
CA SER A 174 -22.59 -11.72 -9.02
C SER A 174 -23.23 -13.08 -8.73
N ILE A 175 -23.88 -13.24 -7.57
CA ILE A 175 -24.59 -14.47 -7.20
C ILE A 175 -25.83 -14.68 -8.09
N GLU A 176 -26.60 -13.62 -8.35
CA GLU A 176 -27.78 -13.70 -9.23
C GLU A 176 -27.42 -13.97 -10.70
N SER A 177 -26.32 -13.40 -11.19
CA SER A 177 -25.77 -13.74 -12.51
C SER A 177 -25.35 -15.21 -12.58
N GLY A 178 -24.68 -15.72 -11.53
CA GLY A 178 -24.31 -17.13 -11.44
C GLY A 178 -25.53 -18.07 -11.43
N LYS A 179 -26.58 -17.72 -10.69
CA LYS A 179 -27.82 -18.51 -10.65
C LYS A 179 -28.55 -18.53 -12.00
N ARG A 180 -28.63 -17.39 -12.69
CA ARG A 180 -29.26 -17.32 -14.03
C ARG A 180 -28.51 -18.17 -15.06
N ASN A 181 -27.19 -18.08 -15.08
CA ASN A 181 -26.39 -18.89 -16.01
C ASN A 181 -26.51 -20.40 -15.75
N GLN A 182 -26.72 -20.81 -14.49
CA GLN A 182 -26.95 -22.22 -14.13
C GLN A 182 -28.37 -22.69 -14.49
N LEU A 183 -29.38 -21.84 -14.31
CA LEU A 183 -30.76 -22.13 -14.74
C LEU A 183 -30.82 -22.27 -16.26
N GLU A 184 -30.22 -21.34 -17.00
CA GLU A 184 -30.16 -21.39 -18.46
C GLU A 184 -29.45 -22.67 -18.93
N LYS A 185 -28.36 -23.07 -18.27
CA LYS A 185 -27.64 -24.31 -18.59
C LYS A 185 -28.42 -25.59 -18.30
N ASN A 186 -29.30 -25.57 -17.29
CA ASN A 186 -30.17 -26.71 -16.99
C ASN A 186 -31.34 -26.79 -17.99
N ASP A 187 -31.90 -25.63 -18.38
CA ASP A 187 -32.94 -25.52 -19.41
C ASP A 187 -32.47 -26.09 -20.75
N TRP A 188 -31.27 -25.70 -21.22
CA TRP A 188 -30.64 -26.27 -22.42
C TRP A 188 -30.41 -27.78 -22.33
N ARG A 189 -30.23 -28.33 -21.12
CA ARG A 189 -29.98 -29.75 -20.90
C ARG A 189 -31.28 -30.56 -20.98
N ASP A 190 -32.35 -30.02 -20.42
CA ASP A 190 -33.68 -30.63 -20.45
C ASP A 190 -34.24 -30.62 -21.89
N ASP A 191 -34.01 -29.55 -22.66
CA ASP A 191 -34.38 -29.47 -24.08
C ASP A 191 -33.59 -30.44 -24.98
N ALA A 192 -32.29 -30.63 -24.68
CA ALA A 192 -31.47 -31.61 -25.38
C ALA A 192 -31.96 -33.04 -25.13
N ASP A 193 -32.36 -33.37 -23.90
CA ASP A 193 -32.92 -34.68 -23.55
C ASP A 193 -34.31 -34.90 -24.19
N TYR A 194 -35.13 -33.84 -24.33
CA TYR A 194 -36.43 -33.91 -24.99
C TYR A 194 -36.33 -34.14 -26.51
N SER A 195 -35.30 -33.55 -27.16
CA SER A 195 -35.06 -33.78 -28.59
C SER A 195 -34.52 -35.18 -28.88
N ASN A 196 -33.66 -35.72 -28.02
CA ASN A 196 -33.08 -37.04 -28.19
C ASN A 196 -34.10 -38.17 -27.92
N SER A 197 -35.11 -37.94 -27.07
CA SER A 197 -36.18 -38.93 -26.80
C SER A 197 -37.18 -39.10 -27.96
N LYS A 198 -37.19 -38.21 -28.96
CA LYS A 198 -38.20 -38.22 -30.03
C LYS A 198 -37.79 -38.99 -31.27
N ASP A 199 -36.50 -39.31 -31.42
CA ASP A 199 -35.94 -40.02 -32.58
C ASP A 199 -35.84 -41.55 -32.37
N ASP A 200 -36.12 -42.05 -31.16
CA ASP A 200 -36.02 -43.48 -30.81
C ASP A 200 -37.35 -44.26 -30.94
N GLY A 201 -38.40 -43.63 -31.47
CA GLY A 201 -39.77 -44.17 -31.50
C GLY A 201 -40.33 -44.40 -32.91
N TYR A 202 -39.93 -45.54 -33.51
CA TYR A 202 -40.52 -46.25 -34.67
C TYR A 202 -40.56 -45.57 -36.04
#